data_AF-A0A436D5W7-F1
#
_entry.id   AF-A0A436D5W7-F1
#
_cell.length_a   1.000
_cell.length_b   1.000
_cell.length_c   1.000
_cell.angle_alpha   90.00
_cell.angle_beta   90.00
_cell.angle_gamma   90.00
#
_symmetry.space_group_name_H-M   'P 1'
#
loop_
_entity.id
_entity.type
_entity.pdbx_description
1 polymer ?
#
loop_
_entity_poly.entity_id
_entity_poly.type
_entity_poly.pdbx_seq_one_letter_code
_entity_poly.pdbx_strand_id
1 'polypeptide(L)'
;MQSTLSAVDVSTSTESSSTAVSWGPIIAGAFAASTLTFILMLLGSGLGLSMVSPWSGSGASVTTFAASTAVWLIIVQWLSSGVGGYLAGRLRTKWVGIHTD
;
A
#
# COMPACT_ATOMS: atom_id res chain seq x y z
N MET A 1 37.40 -6.36 53.81
CA MET A 1 36.76 -5.39 52.90
C MET A 1 36.46 -6.14 51.61
N GLN A 2 35.25 -6.69 51.49
CA GLN A 2 34.84 -7.54 50.37
C GLN A 2 34.02 -6.68 49.39
N SER A 3 34.69 -5.99 48.48
CA SER A 3 34.05 -5.31 47.36
C SER A 3 33.74 -6.33 46.26
N THR A 4 32.72 -7.15 46.48
CA THR A 4 32.10 -7.94 45.41
C THR A 4 31.08 -7.05 44.73
N LEU A 5 31.53 -6.46 43.62
CA LEU A 5 30.77 -5.69 42.66
C LEU A 5 29.44 -6.40 42.38
N SER A 6 28.32 -5.70 42.59
CA SER A 6 27.03 -6.10 42.06
C SER A 6 27.23 -6.41 40.58
N ALA A 7 27.11 -7.69 40.23
CA ALA A 7 26.89 -8.07 38.84
C ALA A 7 25.59 -7.35 38.45
N VAL A 8 25.74 -6.21 37.77
CA VAL A 8 24.66 -5.66 36.97
C VAL A 8 24.38 -6.77 35.98
N ASP A 9 23.31 -7.51 36.22
CA ASP A 9 22.75 -8.47 35.31
C ASP A 9 22.28 -7.64 34.11
N VAL A 10 23.22 -7.34 33.21
CA VAL A 10 22.93 -6.74 31.92
C VAL A 10 22.15 -7.81 31.20
N SER A 11 20.83 -7.75 31.34
CA SER A 11 19.91 -8.56 30.54
C SER A 11 20.21 -8.19 29.11
N THR A 12 21.09 -8.95 28.46
CA THR A 12 21.37 -8.80 27.04
C THR A 12 20.04 -9.00 26.36
N SER A 13 19.45 -7.92 25.83
CA SER A 13 18.25 -8.01 25.01
C SER A 13 18.50 -9.11 24.00
N THR A 14 17.79 -10.23 24.12
CA THR A 14 17.81 -11.30 23.11
C THR A 14 17.14 -10.72 21.88
N GLU A 15 17.91 -9.94 21.11
CA GLU A 15 17.49 -9.42 19.82
C GLU A 15 17.17 -10.63 18.95
N SER A 16 15.91 -10.70 18.51
CA SER A 16 15.47 -11.78 17.64
C SER A 16 16.29 -11.73 16.35
N SER A 17 17.06 -12.79 16.06
CA SER A 17 17.87 -12.91 14.83
C SER A 17 17.02 -12.96 13.54
N SER A 18 15.70 -12.89 13.65
CA SER A 18 14.78 -12.92 12.52
C SER A 18 14.41 -11.53 12.04
N THR A 19 14.59 -11.32 10.74
CA THR A 19 14.23 -10.11 10.02
C THR A 19 12.76 -9.74 10.27
N ALA A 20 12.52 -8.55 10.84
CA ALA A 20 11.17 -8.03 11.08
C ALA A 20 10.37 -7.73 9.79
N VAL A 21 11.08 -7.61 8.66
CA VAL A 21 10.54 -7.27 7.33
C VAL A 21 10.32 -8.53 6.50
N SER A 22 9.06 -8.78 6.13
CA SER A 22 8.67 -9.87 5.22
C SER A 22 8.52 -9.35 3.78
N TRP A 23 9.47 -9.68 2.89
CA TRP A 23 9.48 -9.20 1.50
C TRP A 23 8.37 -9.77 0.60
N GLY A 24 7.99 -11.03 0.78
CA GLY A 24 6.94 -11.67 -0.02
C GLY A 24 5.60 -10.92 0.01
N PRO A 25 5.04 -10.63 1.21
CA PRO A 25 3.84 -9.80 1.37
C PRO A 25 3.93 -8.42 0.74
N ILE A 26 5.10 -7.76 0.85
CA ILE A 26 5.33 -6.42 0.28
C ILE A 26 5.22 -6.46 -1.25
N ILE A 27 5.91 -7.42 -1.88
CA ILE A 27 5.88 -7.58 -3.34
C ILE A 27 4.47 -7.94 -3.82
N ALA A 28 3.78 -8.85 -3.11
CA ALA A 28 2.40 -9.22 -3.44
C ALA A 28 1.44 -8.02 -3.37
N GLY A 29 1.55 -7.19 -2.33
CA GLY A 29 0.76 -5.96 -2.20
C GLY A 29 1.08 -4.93 -3.29
N ALA A 30 2.36 -4.75 -3.62
CA ALA A 30 2.80 -3.84 -4.68
C ALA A 30 2.30 -4.28 -6.06
N PHE A 31 2.32 -5.59 -6.34
CA PHE A 31 1.77 -6.16 -7.56
C PHE A 31 0.26 -5.92 -7.65
N ALA A 32 -0.49 -6.21 -6.58
CA ALA A 32 -1.92 -5.98 -6.52
C ALA A 32 -2.29 -4.50 -6.73
N ALA A 33 -1.58 -3.57 -6.08
CA ALA A 33 -1.74 -2.14 -6.29
C ALA A 33 -1.49 -1.76 -7.76
N SER A 34 -0.39 -2.22 -8.34
CA SER A 34 -0.03 -1.91 -9.73
C SER A 34 -1.08 -2.39 -10.72
N THR A 35 -1.53 -3.65 -10.58
CA THR A 35 -2.59 -4.22 -11.42
C THR A 35 -3.89 -3.43 -11.27
N LEU A 36 -4.28 -3.08 -10.05
CA LEU A 36 -5.51 -2.33 -9.80
C LEU A 36 -5.43 -0.92 -10.39
N THR A 37 -4.28 -0.24 -10.27
CA THR A 37 -4.02 1.05 -10.93
C THR A 37 -4.18 0.95 -12.44
N PHE A 38 -3.60 -0.08 -13.07
CA PHE A 38 -3.75 -0.31 -14.51
C PHE A 38 -5.22 -0.47 -14.90
N ILE A 39 -5.96 -1.34 -14.22
CA ILE A 39 -7.39 -1.58 -14.50
C ILE A 39 -8.18 -0.27 -14.39
N LEU A 40 -7.97 0.50 -13.32
CA LEU A 40 -8.68 1.76 -13.09
C LEU A 40 -8.27 2.87 -14.06
N MET A 41 -7.03 2.87 -14.53
CA MET A 41 -6.57 3.77 -15.59
C MET A 41 -7.22 3.45 -16.94
N LEU A 42 -7.31 2.17 -17.30
CA LEU A 42 -8.02 1.73 -18.50
C LEU A 42 -9.52 2.06 -18.43
N LEU A 43 -10.13 1.90 -17.25
CA LEU A 43 -11.51 2.29 -17.05
C LEU A 43 -11.70 3.82 -17.15
N GLY A 44 -10.80 4.58 -16.53
CA GLY A 44 -10.79 6.04 -16.57
C GLY A 44 -10.64 6.61 -17.98
N SER A 45 -9.79 5.99 -18.81
CA SER A 45 -9.64 6.42 -20.21
C SER A 45 -10.92 6.19 -21.01
N GLY A 46 -11.64 5.09 -20.79
CA GLY A 46 -12.95 4.85 -21.40
C GLY A 46 -14.01 5.88 -20.98
N LEU A 47 -14.06 6.21 -19.69
CA LEU A 47 -14.94 7.26 -19.17
C LEU A 47 -14.59 8.64 -19.75
N GLY A 48 -13.31 8.96 -19.85
CA GLY A 48 -12.82 10.22 -20.42
C GLY A 48 -13.13 10.36 -21.91
N LEU A 49 -12.88 9.30 -22.71
CA LEU A 49 -13.22 9.30 -24.14
C LEU A 49 -14.73 9.45 -24.39
N SER A 50 -15.57 8.92 -23.49
CA SER A 50 -17.03 9.05 -23.61
C SER A 50 -17.53 10.50 -23.47
N MET A 51 -16.75 11.38 -22.84
CA MET A 51 -17.09 12.80 -22.67
C MET A 51 -16.59 13.69 -23.82
N VAL A 52 -15.67 13.18 -24.65
CA VAL A 52 -15.05 13.94 -25.74
C VAL A 52 -15.77 13.62 -27.04
N SER A 53 -16.30 14.66 -27.68
CA SER A 53 -16.88 14.54 -29.02
C SER A 53 -15.89 15.00 -30.09
N PRO A 54 -15.73 14.27 -31.20
CA PRO A 54 -14.88 14.67 -32.31
C PRO A 54 -15.50 15.79 -33.16
N TRP A 55 -16.79 16.10 -32.98
CA TRP A 55 -17.49 17.13 -33.74
C TRP A 55 -17.46 18.46 -32.97
N SER A 56 -17.08 19.53 -33.69
CA SER A 56 -16.92 20.87 -33.10
C SER A 56 -18.20 21.33 -32.40
N GLY A 57 -18.05 21.77 -31.14
CA GLY A 57 -19.14 22.29 -30.31
C GLY A 57 -19.98 21.27 -29.53
N SER A 58 -19.72 19.96 -29.68
CA SER A 58 -20.59 18.91 -29.12
C SER A 58 -19.95 18.05 -28.01
N GLY A 59 -18.99 18.57 -27.24
CA GLY A 59 -18.27 17.83 -26.19
C GLY A 59 -18.31 18.49 -24.81
N ALA A 60 -17.86 17.77 -23.78
CA ALA A 60 -17.68 18.35 -22.45
C ALA A 60 -16.66 19.51 -22.48
N SER A 61 -16.90 20.55 -21.67
CA SER A 61 -15.94 21.64 -21.49
C SER A 61 -14.60 21.11 -20.94
N VAL A 62 -13.49 21.75 -21.34
CA VAL A 62 -12.12 21.44 -20.87
C VAL A 62 -12.05 21.44 -19.34
N THR A 63 -12.73 22.38 -18.69
CA THR A 63 -12.74 22.49 -17.23
C THR A 63 -13.39 21.28 -16.56
N THR A 64 -14.51 20.80 -17.10
CA THR A 64 -15.22 19.61 -16.61
C THR A 64 -14.37 18.36 -16.81
N PHE A 65 -13.73 18.23 -17.97
CA PHE A 65 -12.83 17.11 -18.27
C PHE A 65 -11.61 17.09 -17.35
N ALA A 66 -10.99 18.25 -17.08
CA ALA A 66 -9.86 18.35 -16.16
C ALA A 66 -10.26 18.03 -14.72
N ALA A 67 -11.40 18.56 -14.25
CA ALA A 67 -11.91 18.28 -12.93
C ALA A 67 -12.28 16.81 -12.73
N SER A 68 -12.97 16.19 -13.71
CA SER A 68 -13.33 14.77 -13.64
C SER A 68 -12.08 13.88 -13.64
N THR A 69 -11.07 14.20 -14.47
CA THR A 69 -9.79 13.49 -14.49
C THR A 69 -9.07 13.59 -13.14
N ALA A 70 -9.01 14.79 -12.54
CA ALA A 70 -8.38 14.98 -11.23
C ALA A 70 -9.06 14.16 -10.13
N VAL A 71 -10.40 14.19 -10.07
CA VAL A 71 -11.18 13.39 -9.12
C VAL A 71 -10.94 11.90 -9.36
N TRP A 72 -10.92 11.47 -10.62
CA TRP A 72 -10.67 10.07 -10.97
C TRP A 72 -9.30 9.60 -10.47
N LEU A 73 -8.24 10.38 -10.70
CA LEU A 73 -6.89 10.05 -10.23
C LEU A 73 -6.82 9.88 -8.72
N ILE A 74 -7.51 10.73 -7.95
CA ILE A 74 -7.57 10.59 -6.48
C ILE A 74 -8.20 9.24 -6.10
N ILE A 75 -9.31 8.88 -6.75
CA ILE A 75 -9.99 7.59 -6.52
C ILE A 75 -9.05 6.42 -6.83
N VAL A 76 -8.34 6.47 -7.96
CA VAL A 76 -7.36 5.43 -8.33
C VAL A 76 -6.32 5.25 -7.24
N GLN A 77 -5.74 6.35 -6.74
CA GLN A 77 -4.67 6.27 -5.74
C GLN A 77 -5.18 5.76 -4.39
N TRP A 78 -6.38 6.18 -3.97
CA TRP A 78 -6.98 5.70 -2.73
C TRP A 78 -7.29 4.21 -2.78
N LEU A 79 -7.97 3.74 -3.82
CA LEU A 79 -8.31 2.32 -3.96
C LEU A 79 -7.06 1.47 -4.11
N SER A 80 -6.11 1.87 -4.96
CA SER A 80 -4.88 1.13 -5.20
C SER A 80 -4.02 1.01 -3.95
N SER A 81 -3.80 2.12 -3.24
CA SER A 81 -3.01 2.12 -2.00
C SER A 81 -3.70 1.33 -0.89
N GLY A 82 -5.02 1.46 -0.76
CA GLY A 82 -5.81 0.73 0.23
C GLY A 82 -5.73 -0.78 0.01
N VAL A 83 -5.97 -1.25 -1.22
CA VAL A 83 -5.96 -2.69 -1.53
C VAL A 83 -4.55 -3.28 -1.43
N GLY A 84 -3.54 -2.62 -2.01
CA GLY A 84 -2.16 -3.10 -1.96
C GLY A 84 -1.60 -3.14 -0.54
N GLY A 85 -1.86 -2.09 0.25
CA GLY A 85 -1.48 -2.02 1.66
C GLY A 85 -2.20 -3.07 2.51
N TYR A 86 -3.50 -3.28 2.28
CA TYR A 86 -4.28 -4.31 2.96
C TYR A 86 -3.75 -5.72 2.66
N LEU A 87 -3.43 -6.03 1.40
CA LEU A 87 -2.85 -7.31 1.03
C LEU A 87 -1.47 -7.52 1.65
N ALA A 88 -0.60 -6.50 1.59
CA ALA A 88 0.72 -6.57 2.22
C ALA A 88 0.62 -6.79 3.74
N GLY A 89 -0.31 -6.10 4.41
CA GLY A 89 -0.56 -6.27 5.84
C GLY A 89 -1.15 -7.64 6.18
N ARG A 90 -2.06 -8.16 5.36
CA ARG A 90 -2.74 -9.43 5.63
C ARG A 90 -1.86 -10.65 5.41
N LEU A 91 -0.94 -10.58 4.45
CA LEU A 91 0.01 -11.66 4.16
C LEU A 91 1.21 -11.66 5.11
N ARG A 92 1.34 -10.67 6.01
CA ARG A 92 2.38 -10.63 7.05
C ARG A 92 2.34 -11.92 7.87
N THR A 93 3.49 -12.61 7.94
CA THR A 93 3.66 -13.80 8.79
C THR A 93 3.33 -13.47 10.24
N LYS A 94 2.36 -14.17 10.82
CA LYS A 94 2.01 -14.03 12.23
C LYS A 94 3.10 -14.69 13.08
N TRP A 95 3.64 -13.95 14.04
CA TRP A 95 4.47 -14.54 15.11
C TRP A 95 3.59 -15.43 15.98
N VAL A 96 3.67 -16.74 15.76
CA VAL A 96 3.10 -17.77 16.64
C VAL A 96 4.23 -18.25 17.55
N GLY A 97 4.13 -17.98 18.86
CA GLY A 97 5.16 -18.39 19.82
C GLY A 97 5.34 -17.52 21.08
N ILE A 98 4.53 -16.48 21.30
CA ILE A 98 4.69 -15.60 22.49
C ILE A 98 3.87 -16.03 23.73
N HIS A 99 3.21 -17.19 23.70
CA HIS A 99 2.65 -17.82 24.90
C HIS A 99 2.73 -19.34 24.75
N THR A 100 3.84 -19.93 25.20
CA THR A 100 3.85 -21.29 25.73
C THR A 100 4.70 -21.18 27.00
N ASP A 101 4.04 -20.75 28.07
CA ASP A 101 4.39 -21.19 29.42
C ASP A 101 3.92 -22.64 29.61
#